data_AF-A0A831Z1C2-F1
#
_entry.id   AF-A0A831Z1C2-F1
#
_cell.length_a   1.000
_cell.length_b   1.000
_cell.length_c   1.000
_cell.angle_alpha   90.00
_cell.angle_beta   90.00
_cell.angle_gamma   90.00
#
_symmetry.space_group_name_H-M   'P 1'
#
loop_
_entity.id
_entity.type
_entity.pdbx_description
1 polymer ?
#
loop_
_entity_poly.entity_id
_entity_poly.type
_entity_poly.pdbx_seq_one_letter_code
_entity_poly.pdbx_strand_id
1 'polypeptide(L)' 'TFDPAFATNLSIEEVILDHVEKLGIPACFGLSLGHVKHKPTLPMGILAELDADKGRLALLEGAVV' A
#
# COMPACT_ATOMS: atom_id res chain seq x y z
N THR A 1 -21.20 29.39 16.61
CA THR A 1 -21.36 27.93 16.46
C THR A 1 -20.48 27.50 15.31
N PHE A 2 -19.48 26.67 15.55
CA PHE A 2 -18.56 26.20 14.52
C PHE A 2 -19.33 25.24 13.59
N ASP A 3 -19.51 25.63 12.33
CA ASP A 3 -20.14 24.81 11.27
C ASP A 3 -19.04 24.37 10.30
N PRO A 4 -18.47 23.17 10.47
CA PRO A 4 -17.46 22.68 9.54
C PRO A 4 -18.13 22.42 8.18
N ALA A 5 -17.63 23.09 7.13
CA ALA A 5 -18.17 23.03 5.77
C ALA A 5 -18.18 21.62 5.12
N PHE A 6 -17.59 20.61 5.76
CA PHE A 6 -17.64 19.22 5.29
C PHE A 6 -17.84 18.25 6.46
N ALA A 7 -18.98 17.56 6.44
CA ALA A 7 -19.29 16.43 7.30
C ALA A 7 -18.77 15.11 6.71
N THR A 8 -17.49 15.02 6.36
CA THR A 8 -16.90 13.80 5.78
C THR A 8 -15.74 13.32 6.63
N ASN A 9 -16.00 12.32 7.45
CA ASN A 9 -15.00 11.67 8.29
C ASN A 9 -14.42 10.43 7.58
N LEU A 10 -13.89 10.60 6.36
CA LEU A 10 -13.27 9.51 5.63
C LEU A 10 -11.94 9.13 6.30
N SER A 11 -11.74 7.84 6.51
CA SER A 11 -10.46 7.27 6.86
C SER A 11 -9.46 7.42 5.70
N ILE A 12 -8.17 7.36 6.02
CA ILE A 12 -7.11 7.36 5.00
C ILE A 12 -7.29 6.17 4.03
N GLU A 13 -7.73 5.03 4.54
CA GLU A 13 -8.00 3.84 3.72
C GLU A 13 -9.10 4.09 2.69
N GLU A 14 -10.21 4.70 3.09
CA GLU A 14 -11.31 5.05 2.18
C GLU A 14 -10.87 6.03 1.10
N VAL A 15 -10.07 7.04 1.46
CA VAL A 15 -9.53 8.01 0.48
C VAL A 15 -8.60 7.30 -0.51
N ILE A 16 -7.69 6.46 -0.03
CA ILE A 16 -6.77 5.72 -0.91
C ILE A 16 -7.54 4.77 -1.82
N LEU A 17 -8.52 4.03 -1.27
CA LEU A 17 -9.32 3.09 -2.04
C LEU A 17 -10.10 3.80 -3.16
N ASP A 18 -10.79 4.90 -2.86
CA ASP A 18 -11.55 5.68 -3.85
C ASP A 18 -10.68 6.18 -5.02
N HIS A 19 -9.42 6.51 -4.76
CA HIS A 19 -8.49 6.95 -5.79
C HIS A 19 -7.83 5.79 -6.56
N VAL A 20 -7.44 4.72 -5.87
CA VAL A 20 -6.64 3.62 -6.44
C VAL A 20 -7.51 2.62 -7.18
N GLU A 21 -8.72 2.31 -6.70
CA GLU A 21 -9.63 1.34 -7.33
C GLU A 21 -9.96 1.72 -8.79
N LYS A 22 -10.13 3.02 -9.06
CA LYS A 22 -10.44 3.58 -10.38
C LYS A 22 -9.34 3.34 -11.43
N LEU A 23 -8.11 3.03 -11.01
CA LEU A 23 -6.99 2.80 -11.91
C LEU A 23 -7.03 1.41 -12.55
N GLY A 24 -7.79 0.47 -11.99
CA GLY A 24 -7.89 -0.90 -12.53
C GLY A 24 -6.57 -1.68 -12.51
N ILE A 25 -5.63 -1.31 -11.63
CA ILE A 25 -4.34 -1.98 -11.47
C ILE A 25 -4.28 -2.71 -10.12
N PRO A 26 -3.55 -3.84 -10.02
CA PRO A 26 -3.37 -4.54 -8.75
C PRO A 26 -2.70 -3.66 -7.70
N ALA A 27 -3.26 -3.62 -6.48
CA ALA A 27 -2.74 -2.86 -5.36
C ALA A 27 -2.95 -3.61 -4.03
N CYS A 28 -2.07 -3.38 -3.06
CA CYS A 28 -2.16 -3.95 -1.72
C CYS A 28 -2.15 -2.86 -0.65
N PHE A 29 -2.91 -3.07 0.42
CA PHE A 29 -2.89 -2.26 1.63
C PHE A 29 -2.52 -3.12 2.84
N GLY A 30 -2.00 -2.51 3.91
CA GLY A 30 -1.73 -3.22 5.16
C GLY A 30 -0.48 -4.12 5.18
N LEU A 31 0.39 -4.02 4.17
CA LEU A 31 1.72 -4.68 4.23
C LEU A 31 2.53 -4.11 5.40
N SER A 32 3.44 -4.93 5.96
CA SER A 32 4.33 -4.51 7.07
C SER A 32 5.44 -3.53 6.65
N LEU A 33 5.21 -2.71 5.62
CA LEU A 33 6.16 -1.79 5.00
C LEU A 33 5.98 -0.36 5.54
N GLY A 34 6.04 -0.21 6.87
CA GLY A 34 5.81 1.09 7.51
C GLY A 34 6.33 1.14 8.94
N HIS A 35 5.84 2.09 9.73
CA HIS A 35 6.25 2.30 11.12
C HIS A 35 5.63 1.28 12.09
N VAL A 36 5.81 -0.01 11.82
CA VAL A 36 5.32 -1.11 12.64
C VAL A 36 6.46 -1.82 13.37
N LYS A 37 6.15 -2.70 14.33
CA LYS A 37 7.20 -3.39 15.11
C LYS A 37 8.09 -4.26 14.21
N HIS A 38 7.47 -5.10 13.38
CA HIS A 38 8.15 -6.00 12.46
C HIS A 38 8.19 -5.36 11.07
N LYS A 39 9.37 -4.89 10.66
CA LYS A 39 9.57 -4.23 9.36
C LYS A 39 10.61 -5.04 8.59
N PRO A 40 10.26 -5.64 7.44
CA PRO A 40 11.25 -6.26 6.58
C PRO A 40 12.10 -5.18 5.90
N THR A 41 13.36 -5.52 5.58
CA THR A 41 14.18 -4.71 4.68
C THR A 41 13.72 -4.96 3.26
N LEU A 42 13.33 -3.90 2.55
CA LEU A 42 12.91 -4.00 1.15
C LEU A 42 14.02 -3.44 0.24
N PRO A 43 14.64 -4.27 -0.63
CA PRO A 43 15.57 -3.77 -1.63
C PRO A 43 14.82 -2.96 -2.70
N MET A 44 15.44 -1.88 -3.16
CA MET A 44 14.88 -0.97 -4.16
C MET A 44 15.63 -1.14 -5.48
N GLY A 45 14.88 -1.05 -6.59
CA GLY A 45 15.45 -1.07 -7.95
C GLY A 45 15.68 -2.46 -8.56
N ILE A 46 15.19 -3.53 -7.92
CA ILE A 46 15.22 -4.90 -8.47
C ILE A 46 13.84 -5.33 -8.97
N LEU A 47 13.80 -6.37 -9.81
CA LEU A 47 12.54 -6.95 -10.28
C LEU A 47 11.83 -7.72 -9.16
N ALA A 48 10.52 -7.47 -9.04
CA ALA A 48 9.65 -8.14 -8.07
C ALA A 48 8.27 -8.42 -8.68
N GLU A 49 7.58 -9.43 -8.16
CA GLU A 49 6.21 -9.79 -8.51
C GLU A 49 5.27 -9.53 -7.33
N LEU A 50 4.19 -8.79 -7.57
CA LEU A 50 3.10 -8.60 -6.62
C LEU A 50 1.85 -9.39 -7.08
N ASP A 51 1.44 -10.35 -6.26
CA ASP A 51 0.14 -11.02 -6.36
C ASP A 51 -0.80 -10.37 -5.34
N ALA A 52 -1.62 -9.43 -5.81
CA ALA A 52 -2.47 -8.61 -4.95
C ALA A 52 -3.64 -9.40 -4.33
N ASP A 53 -4.19 -10.38 -5.06
CA ASP A 53 -5.27 -11.24 -4.57
C ASP A 53 -4.82 -12.09 -3.38
N LYS A 54 -3.55 -12.52 -3.38
CA LYS A 54 -2.96 -13.29 -2.27
C LYS A 54 -2.17 -12.44 -1.27
N GLY A 55 -2.03 -11.14 -1.51
CA GLY A 55 -1.20 -10.25 -0.70
C GLY A 55 0.28 -10.66 -0.62
N ARG A 56 0.84 -11.21 -1.70
CA ARG A 56 2.21 -11.75 -1.75
C ARG A 56 3.12 -10.89 -2.63
N LEU A 57 4.26 -10.46 -2.07
CA LEU A 57 5.34 -9.80 -2.80
C LEU A 57 6.55 -10.76 -2.87
N ALA A 58 7.05 -11.05 -4.07
CA ALA A 58 8.23 -11.89 -4.28
C ALA A 58 9.35 -11.13 -5.00
N LEU A 59 10.58 -11.24 -4.52
CA LEU A 59 11.76 -10.70 -5.17
C LEU A 59 12.25 -11.71 -6.20
N LEU A 60 12.41 -11.29 -7.46
CA LEU A 60 12.79 -12.17 -8.57
C LEU A 60 14.30 -12.18 -8.84
N GLU A 61 15.04 -11.31 -8.16
CA GLU A 61 16.47 -11.09 -8.35
C GLU A 61 17.18 -10.96 -7.00
N GLY A 62 18.49 -11.22 -6.98
CA GLY A 62 19.33 -11.01 -5.81
C GLY A 62 19.51 -9.52 -5.51
N ALA A 63 19.38 -9.12 -4.24
CA ALA A 63 19.54 -7.74 -3.81
C ALA A 63 21.01 -7.32 -3.58
N VAL A 64 21.92 -8.29 -3.51
CA VAL A 64 23.35 -8.11 -3.25
C VAL A 64 24.15 -9.15 -4.06
N VAL A 65 25.44 -8.87 -4.26
CA VAL A 65 26.40 -9.72 -4.97
C VAL A 65 27.25 -10.52 -4.00
#